data_AF-A0A2V7NCK7-F1
#
_entry.id   AF-A0A2V7NCK7-F1
#
_cell.length_a   1.000
_cell.length_b   1.000
_cell.length_c   1.000
_cell.angle_alpha   90.00
_cell.angle_beta   90.00
_cell.angle_gamma   90.00
#
_symmetry.space_group_name_H-M   'P 1'
#
loop_
_entity.id
_entity.type
_entity.pdbx_description
1 polymer ?
#
loop_
_entity_poly.entity_id
_entity_poly.type
_entity_poly.pdbx_seq_one_letter_code
_entity_poly.pdbx_strand_id
1 'polypeptide(L)'
;MSRIPDYQWLVEASPTMLADALGQWTELTVVPDERLYPALRRHELQPGEVMDLASLRRVAAETGGWTAVTGEIIVTGERLQVSARAYDVVTRRQVARTTFEGRATDDVRQAYDQIATVLLRAAGLEQASADLGTATTHSLDAYRAYLRGVAHLNRAEYRQAREA
;
A
#
# COMPACT_ATOMS: atom_id res chain seq x y z
N MET A 1 -24.75 -9.89 7.62
CA MET A 1 -24.67 -8.43 7.41
C MET A 1 -23.24 -8.12 7.01
N SER A 2 -23.03 -7.65 5.77
CA SER A 2 -21.69 -7.50 5.19
C SER A 2 -20.93 -6.36 5.87
N ARG A 3 -19.84 -6.68 6.56
CA ARG A 3 -18.92 -5.74 7.25
C ARG A 3 -18.07 -4.89 6.27
N ILE A 4 -18.52 -4.72 5.03
CA ILE A 4 -17.73 -4.10 3.95
C ILE A 4 -17.31 -2.66 4.28
N PRO A 5 -18.15 -1.78 4.88
CA PRO A 5 -17.73 -0.40 5.18
C PRO A 5 -16.61 -0.32 6.22
N ASP A 6 -16.63 -1.21 7.21
CA ASP A 6 -15.66 -1.21 8.33
C ASP A 6 -14.23 -1.52 7.86
N TYR A 7 -14.08 -2.17 6.70
CA TYR A 7 -12.79 -2.55 6.12
C TYR A 7 -12.52 -1.89 4.76
N GLN A 8 -13.47 -1.16 4.18
CA GLN A 8 -13.24 -0.44 2.92
C GLN A 8 -12.08 0.54 3.04
N TRP A 9 -11.96 1.23 4.18
CA TRP A 9 -10.83 2.12 4.44
C TRP A 9 -9.47 1.40 4.36
N LEU A 10 -9.40 0.09 4.64
CA LEU A 10 -8.15 -0.67 4.52
C LEU A 10 -7.69 -0.71 3.08
N VAL A 11 -8.59 -0.97 2.13
CA VAL A 11 -8.28 -1.03 0.70
C VAL A 11 -7.75 0.31 0.21
N GLU A 12 -8.38 1.41 0.65
CA GLU A 12 -7.99 2.77 0.29
C GLU A 12 -6.65 3.17 0.90
N ALA A 13 -6.39 2.75 2.14
CA ALA A 13 -5.17 3.07 2.86
C ALA A 13 -3.99 2.12 2.57
N SER A 14 -4.23 0.94 1.97
CA SER A 14 -3.20 -0.07 1.69
C SER A 14 -1.98 0.46 0.94
N PRO A 15 -2.13 1.24 -0.15
CA PRO A 15 -0.97 1.71 -0.90
C PRO A 15 -0.08 2.61 -0.04
N THR A 16 -0.68 3.52 0.72
CA THR A 16 0.04 4.44 1.62
C THR A 16 0.69 3.69 2.78
N MET A 17 0.00 2.73 3.42
CA MET A 17 0.59 1.91 4.49
C MET A 17 1.79 1.08 4.00
N LEU A 18 1.68 0.51 2.80
CA LEU A 18 2.81 -0.20 2.20
C LEU A 18 3.95 0.75 1.82
N ALA A 19 3.62 1.94 1.32
CA ALA A 19 4.61 2.97 0.99
C ALA A 19 5.34 3.45 2.24
N ASP A 20 4.64 3.67 3.35
CA ASP A 20 5.23 4.00 4.66
C ASP A 20 6.19 2.89 5.12
N ALA A 21 5.76 1.62 5.07
CA ALA A 21 6.56 0.48 5.50
C ALA A 21 7.81 0.26 4.62
N LEU A 22 7.70 0.45 3.31
CA LEU A 22 8.82 0.37 2.37
C LEU A 22 9.73 1.61 2.44
N GLY A 23 9.17 2.78 2.75
CA GLY A 23 9.88 4.06 2.85
C GLY A 23 10.83 4.15 4.04
N GLN A 24 10.73 3.22 4.99
CA GLN A 24 11.71 3.06 6.07
C GLN A 24 13.09 2.62 5.56
N TRP A 25 13.21 2.12 4.33
CA TRP A 25 14.44 1.50 3.82
C TRP A 25 15.16 2.42 2.84
N THR A 26 16.42 2.75 3.13
CA THR A 26 17.16 3.78 2.39
C THR A 26 17.56 3.35 0.97
N GLU A 27 17.60 2.05 0.72
CA GLU A 27 17.99 1.42 -0.53
C GLU A 27 16.84 1.36 -1.54
N LEU A 28 15.62 1.70 -1.11
CA LEU A 28 14.45 1.78 -1.97
C LEU A 28 14.01 3.23 -2.17
N THR A 29 13.55 3.51 -3.38
CA THR A 29 12.76 4.72 -3.66
C THR A 29 11.34 4.29 -3.96
N VAL A 30 10.41 4.64 -3.07
CA VAL A 30 8.99 4.43 -3.28
C VAL A 30 8.42 5.58 -4.10
N VAL A 31 7.56 5.29 -5.08
CA VAL A 31 6.83 6.33 -5.80
C VAL A 31 5.91 7.03 -4.80
N PRO A 32 6.07 8.36 -4.58
CA PRO A 32 5.29 9.07 -3.61
C PRO A 32 3.84 9.26 -4.08
N ASP A 33 2.92 9.39 -3.13
CA ASP A 33 1.47 9.47 -3.38
C ASP A 33 1.11 10.62 -4.35
N GLU A 34 1.83 11.74 -4.27
CA GLU A 34 1.63 12.91 -5.14
C GLU A 34 1.97 12.63 -6.61
N ARG A 35 2.70 11.55 -6.90
CA ARG A 35 2.92 11.06 -8.28
C ARG A 35 2.00 9.90 -8.61
N LEU A 36 1.77 8.98 -7.67
CA LEU A 36 0.96 7.79 -7.89
C LEU A 36 -0.51 8.12 -8.18
N TYR A 37 -1.18 8.86 -7.29
CA TYR A 37 -2.63 9.07 -7.41
C TYR A 37 -3.04 9.94 -8.60
N PRO A 38 -2.29 11.00 -8.98
CA PRO A 38 -2.57 11.70 -10.23
C PRO A 38 -2.38 10.82 -11.48
N ALA A 39 -1.43 9.89 -11.47
CA ALA A 39 -1.23 8.94 -12.58
C ALA A 39 -2.39 7.97 -12.70
N LEU A 40 -2.86 7.41 -11.58
CA LEU A 40 -4.05 6.56 -11.55
C LEU A 40 -5.26 7.28 -12.16
N ARG A 41 -5.52 8.53 -11.75
CA ARG A 41 -6.63 9.34 -12.30
C ARG A 41 -6.52 9.58 -13.80
N ARG A 42 -5.33 9.90 -14.31
CA ARG A 42 -5.12 10.11 -15.76
C ARG A 42 -5.35 8.84 -16.59
N HIS A 43 -5.19 7.68 -15.97
CA HIS A 43 -5.50 6.39 -16.58
C HIS A 43 -6.90 5.86 -16.25
N GLU A 44 -7.75 6.70 -15.65
CA GLU A 44 -9.14 6.35 -15.28
C GLU A 44 -9.21 5.16 -14.30
N LEU A 45 -8.17 5.00 -13.48
CA LEU A 45 -8.08 3.95 -12.46
C LEU A 45 -8.42 4.51 -11.09
N GLN A 46 -9.13 3.72 -10.28
CA GLN A 46 -9.44 4.05 -8.90
C GLN A 46 -8.65 3.17 -7.92
N PRO A 47 -8.24 3.71 -6.75
CA PRO A 47 -7.68 2.90 -5.68
C PRO A 47 -8.64 1.77 -5.28
N GLY A 48 -8.12 0.55 -5.16
CA GLY A 48 -8.93 -0.64 -4.85
C GLY A 48 -9.51 -1.38 -6.06
N GLU A 49 -9.39 -0.83 -7.27
CA GLU A 49 -9.73 -1.58 -8.48
C GLU A 49 -8.72 -2.70 -8.76
N VAL A 50 -9.23 -3.80 -9.32
CA VAL A 50 -8.39 -4.89 -9.81
C VAL A 50 -7.63 -4.39 -11.04
N MET A 51 -6.33 -4.19 -10.89
CA MET A 51 -5.46 -3.76 -11.99
C MET A 51 -4.84 -4.95 -12.71
N ASP A 52 -4.97 -4.98 -14.02
CA ASP A 52 -4.23 -5.90 -14.88
C ASP A 52 -2.79 -5.43 -15.10
N LEU A 53 -1.94 -6.33 -15.61
CA LEU A 53 -0.52 -6.01 -15.82
C LEU A 53 -0.32 -4.87 -16.85
N ALA A 54 -1.22 -4.73 -17.82
CA ALA A 54 -1.15 -3.66 -18.80
C ALA A 54 -1.36 -2.28 -18.15
N SER A 55 -2.34 -2.15 -17.26
CA SER A 55 -2.63 -0.93 -16.52
C SER A 55 -1.53 -0.60 -15.52
N LEU A 56 -1.02 -1.61 -14.79
CA LEU A 56 0.13 -1.44 -13.90
C LEU A 56 1.35 -0.88 -14.63
N ARG A 57 1.63 -1.38 -15.84
CA ARG A 57 2.78 -0.92 -16.64
C ARG A 57 2.62 0.52 -17.12
N ARG A 58 1.40 0.95 -17.47
CA ARG A 58 1.13 2.35 -17.85
C ARG A 58 1.42 3.30 -16.69
N VAL A 59 0.86 2.98 -15.51
CA VAL A 59 1.07 3.78 -14.29
C VAL A 59 2.55 3.78 -13.89
N ALA A 60 3.22 2.62 -13.92
CA ALA A 60 4.63 2.52 -13.59
C ALA A 60 5.53 3.31 -14.55
N ALA A 61 5.25 3.25 -15.86
CA ALA A 61 5.98 4.03 -16.86
C ALA A 61 5.82 5.54 -16.65
N GLU A 62 4.61 5.99 -16.30
CA GLU A 62 4.35 7.41 -16.04
C GLU A 62 5.00 7.91 -14.74
N THR A 63 4.96 7.08 -13.70
CA THR A 63 5.48 7.44 -12.36
C THR A 63 6.98 7.19 -12.22
N GLY A 64 7.61 6.50 -13.17
CA GLY A 64 9.02 6.12 -13.15
C GLY A 64 9.33 4.90 -12.27
N GLY A 65 8.32 4.12 -11.90
CA GLY A 65 8.47 2.90 -11.12
C GLY A 65 8.97 1.72 -11.98
N TRP A 66 9.92 0.94 -11.47
CA TRP A 66 10.42 -0.28 -12.13
C TRP A 66 9.77 -1.56 -11.60
N THR A 67 9.27 -1.51 -10.37
CA THR A 67 8.53 -2.59 -9.73
C THR A 67 7.15 -2.06 -9.33
N ALA A 68 6.10 -2.79 -9.71
CA ALA A 68 4.74 -2.49 -9.27
C ALA A 68 4.30 -3.53 -8.24
N VAL A 69 3.67 -3.08 -7.16
CA VAL A 69 3.09 -3.96 -6.15
C VAL A 69 1.58 -3.86 -6.20
N THR A 70 0.91 -5.00 -6.29
CA THR A 70 -0.55 -5.09 -6.10
C THR A 70 -0.87 -5.87 -4.84
N GLY A 71 -2.00 -5.52 -4.24
CA GLY A 71 -2.48 -6.14 -3.01
C GLY A 71 -3.91 -6.64 -3.13
N GLU A 72 -4.25 -7.56 -2.25
CA GLU A 72 -5.61 -8.07 -2.08
C GLU A 72 -5.87 -8.27 -0.59
N ILE A 73 -7.01 -7.77 -0.12
CA ILE A 73 -7.45 -7.92 1.27
C ILE A 73 -8.73 -8.75 1.29
N ILE A 74 -8.74 -9.80 2.09
CA ILE A 74 -9.89 -10.67 2.32
C ILE A 74 -10.20 -10.66 3.81
N VAL A 75 -11.43 -10.34 4.18
CA VAL A 75 -11.92 -10.40 5.55
C VAL A 75 -13.07 -11.39 5.65
N THR A 76 -12.89 -12.45 6.43
CA THR A 76 -13.89 -13.50 6.64
C THR A 76 -14.13 -13.72 8.13
N GLY A 77 -15.25 -13.21 8.64
CA GLY A 77 -15.53 -13.24 10.07
C GLY A 77 -14.51 -12.40 10.83
N GLU A 78 -13.69 -13.05 11.67
CA GLU A 78 -12.59 -12.42 12.41
C GLU A 78 -11.23 -12.57 11.71
N ARG A 79 -11.16 -13.31 10.60
CA ARG A 79 -9.90 -13.53 9.87
C ARG A 79 -9.66 -12.40 8.88
N LEU A 80 -8.44 -11.89 8.88
CA LEU A 80 -7.89 -10.96 7.90
C LEU A 80 -6.77 -11.67 7.15
N GLN A 81 -6.85 -11.62 5.82
CA GLN A 81 -5.78 -12.05 4.94
C GLN A 81 -5.38 -10.86 4.05
N VAL A 82 -4.11 -10.52 4.06
CA VAL A 82 -3.53 -9.48 3.19
C VAL A 82 -2.49 -10.15 2.33
N SER A 83 -2.65 -10.11 1.01
CA SER A 83 -1.64 -10.62 0.09
C SER A 83 -1.07 -9.50 -0.77
N ALA A 84 0.20 -9.62 -1.13
CA ALA A 84 0.90 -8.69 -1.99
C ALA A 84 1.70 -9.44 -3.06
N ARG A 85 1.76 -8.85 -4.25
CA ARG A 85 2.44 -9.39 -5.43
C ARG A 85 3.26 -8.27 -6.04
N ALA A 86 4.57 -8.47 -6.15
CA ALA A 86 5.46 -7.54 -6.83
C ALA A 86 5.79 -8.04 -8.23
N TYR A 87 5.75 -7.13 -9.19
CA TYR A 87 6.02 -7.38 -10.60
C TYR A 87 7.14 -6.46 -11.06
N ASP A 88 8.14 -7.04 -11.71
CA ASP A 88 9.04 -6.29 -12.57
C ASP A 88 8.25 -5.88 -13.82
N VAL A 89 8.07 -4.58 -14.01
CA VAL A 89 7.20 -4.03 -15.05
C VAL A 89 7.82 -4.12 -16.45
N VAL A 90 9.15 -4.27 -16.51
CA VAL A 90 9.93 -4.39 -17.74
C VAL A 90 9.86 -5.84 -18.23
N THR A 91 10.24 -6.79 -17.37
CA THR A 91 10.29 -8.23 -17.71
C THR A 91 8.94 -8.93 -17.59
N ARG A 92 7.93 -8.27 -17.01
CA ARG A 92 6.58 -8.81 -16.78
C ARG A 92 6.54 -10.00 -15.83
N ARG A 93 7.61 -10.21 -15.07
CA ARG A 93 7.74 -11.34 -14.17
C ARG A 93 7.26 -10.95 -12.78
N GLN A 94 6.47 -11.83 -12.16
CA GLN A 94 6.21 -11.73 -10.72
C GLN A 94 7.53 -12.04 -9.99
N VAL A 95 8.10 -11.04 -9.32
CA VAL A 95 9.39 -11.17 -8.60
C VAL A 95 9.19 -11.62 -7.15
N ALA A 96 8.02 -11.30 -6.57
CA ALA A 96 7.68 -11.72 -5.22
C ALA A 96 6.18 -11.90 -5.05
N ARG A 97 5.81 -12.78 -4.12
CA ARG A 97 4.45 -12.91 -3.60
C ARG A 97 4.53 -13.26 -2.14
N THR A 98 3.67 -12.64 -1.34
CA THR A 98 3.56 -12.92 0.08
C THR A 98 2.10 -12.80 0.51
N THR A 99 1.77 -13.52 1.57
CA THR A 99 0.46 -13.48 2.21
C THR A 99 0.68 -13.41 3.71
N PHE A 100 0.00 -12.48 4.35
CA PHE A 100 -0.15 -12.39 5.79
C PHE A 100 -1.55 -12.85 6.17
N GLU A 101 -1.64 -13.63 7.24
CA GLU A 101 -2.89 -14.03 7.88
C GLU A 101 -2.88 -13.58 9.34
N GLY A 102 -3.97 -12.98 9.78
CA GLY A 102 -4.13 -12.50 11.15
C GLY A 102 -5.61 -12.33 11.51
N ARG A 103 -5.87 -11.67 12.64
CA ARG A 103 -7.24 -11.29 13.00
C ARG A 103 -7.52 -9.88 12.51
N ALA A 104 -8.78 -9.63 12.14
CA ALA A 104 -9.22 -8.31 11.69
C ALA A 104 -9.20 -7.24 12.80
N THR A 105 -9.08 -7.69 14.06
CA THR A 105 -8.90 -6.84 15.25
C THR A 105 -7.44 -6.53 15.58
N ASP A 106 -6.50 -7.23 14.94
CA ASP A 106 -5.07 -7.02 15.19
C ASP A 106 -4.60 -5.70 14.57
N ASP A 107 -3.43 -5.22 14.98
CA ASP A 107 -2.82 -4.05 14.37
C ASP A 107 -2.37 -4.37 12.93
N VAL A 108 -3.13 -3.87 11.96
CA VAL A 108 -2.90 -4.15 10.54
C VAL A 108 -1.54 -3.66 10.04
N ARG A 109 -0.90 -2.70 10.73
CA ARG A 109 0.44 -2.20 10.36
C ARG A 109 1.48 -3.32 10.34
N GLN A 110 1.37 -4.26 11.27
CA GLN A 110 2.27 -5.42 11.34
C GLN A 110 2.22 -6.26 10.06
N ALA A 111 1.05 -6.35 9.41
CA ALA A 111 0.91 -7.04 8.13
C ALA A 111 1.75 -6.35 7.04
N TYR A 112 1.70 -5.02 6.96
CA TYR A 112 2.44 -4.24 5.96
C TYR A 112 3.95 -4.25 6.22
N ASP A 113 4.39 -4.18 7.48
CA ASP A 113 5.80 -4.29 7.85
C ASP A 113 6.38 -5.65 7.44
N GLN A 114 5.63 -6.74 7.70
CA GLN A 114 6.03 -8.09 7.30
C GLN A 114 6.04 -8.25 5.77
N ILE A 115 5.02 -7.71 5.09
CA ILE A 115 4.95 -7.73 3.62
C ILE A 115 6.16 -6.97 3.04
N ALA A 116 6.43 -5.75 3.52
CA ALA A 116 7.55 -4.92 3.08
C ALA A 116 8.87 -5.68 3.23
N THR A 117 9.10 -6.29 4.41
CA THR A 117 10.29 -7.10 4.68
C THR A 117 10.46 -8.25 3.68
N VAL A 118 9.39 -8.97 3.35
CA VAL A 118 9.47 -10.07 2.37
C VAL A 118 9.75 -9.55 0.96
N LEU A 119 9.10 -8.44 0.57
CA LEU A 119 9.33 -7.82 -0.74
C LEU A 119 10.77 -7.33 -0.91
N LEU A 120 11.35 -6.73 0.13
CA LEU A 120 12.75 -6.29 0.17
C LEU A 120 13.73 -7.45 -0.01
N ARG A 121 13.53 -8.54 0.73
CA ARG A 121 14.38 -9.73 0.61
C ARG A 121 14.29 -10.32 -0.80
N ALA A 122 13.11 -10.36 -1.38
CA ALA A 122 12.93 -10.81 -2.76
C ALA A 122 13.60 -9.88 -3.79
N ALA A 123 13.83 -8.62 -3.45
CA ALA A 123 14.61 -7.67 -4.24
C ALA A 123 16.14 -7.79 -4.01
N GLY A 124 16.60 -8.72 -3.16
CA GLY A 124 18.02 -8.93 -2.85
C GLY A 124 18.59 -7.92 -1.84
N LEU A 125 17.73 -7.19 -1.13
CA LEU A 125 18.11 -6.14 -0.17
C LEU A 125 18.16 -6.67 1.27
N GLU A 126 18.83 -7.79 1.48
CA GLU A 126 18.86 -8.52 2.76
C GLU A 126 19.62 -7.78 3.87
N GLN A 127 20.56 -6.91 3.50
CA GLN A 127 21.40 -6.12 4.41
C GLN A 127 20.95 -4.66 4.50
N ALA A 128 19.77 -4.33 3.97
CA ALA A 128 19.29 -2.96 3.91
C ALA A 128 19.11 -2.37 5.32
N SER A 129 19.40 -1.08 5.46
CA SER A 129 19.24 -0.35 6.71
C SER A 129 17.87 0.31 6.77
N ALA A 130 17.15 0.09 7.88
CA ALA A 130 15.93 0.82 8.18
C ALA A 130 16.25 2.12 8.92
N ASP A 131 15.71 3.24 8.45
CA ASP A 131 15.63 4.47 9.21
C ASP A 131 14.44 4.38 10.19
N LEU A 132 14.74 4.01 11.43
CA LEU A 132 13.74 3.83 12.49
C LEU A 132 13.15 5.17 13.01
N GLY A 133 13.55 6.31 12.44
CA GLY A 133 13.12 7.65 12.85
C GLY A 133 11.70 8.06 12.43
N THR A 134 11.01 7.28 11.61
CA THR A 134 9.75 7.66 10.93
C THR A 134 8.51 6.91 11.44
N ALA A 135 8.49 6.47 12.71
CA ALA A 135 7.26 5.94 13.30
C ALA A 135 6.20 7.06 13.42
N THR A 136 5.18 7.02 12.56
CA THR A 136 4.15 8.05 12.43
C THR A 136 3.33 8.25 13.71
N THR A 137 3.04 7.20 14.48
CA THR A 137 2.42 7.25 15.83
C THR A 137 2.22 5.84 16.43
N HIS A 138 2.18 5.70 17.77
CA HIS A 138 1.79 4.45 18.44
C HIS A 138 0.27 4.25 18.53
N SER A 139 -0.55 5.31 18.37
CA SER A 139 -2.01 5.23 18.46
C SER A 139 -2.62 4.79 17.12
N LEU A 140 -3.30 3.64 17.11
CA LEU A 140 -3.97 3.12 15.92
C LEU A 140 -5.10 4.05 15.45
N ASP A 141 -5.85 4.65 16.37
CA ASP A 141 -6.91 5.60 16.04
C ASP A 141 -6.36 6.85 15.37
N ALA A 142 -5.25 7.39 15.88
CA ALA A 142 -4.58 8.54 15.26
C ALA A 142 -4.03 8.20 13.88
N TYR A 143 -3.45 7.00 13.71
CA TYR A 143 -2.97 6.56 12.40
C TYR A 143 -4.12 6.37 11.41
N ARG A 144 -5.26 5.84 11.87
CA ARG A 144 -6.46 5.70 11.03
C ARG A 144 -7.02 7.05 10.61
N ALA A 145 -7.04 8.03 11.50
CA ALA A 145 -7.43 9.41 11.17
C ALA A 145 -6.49 10.02 10.11
N TYR A 146 -5.18 9.89 10.31
CA TYR A 146 -4.16 10.31 9.34
C TYR A 146 -4.40 9.69 7.95
N LEU A 147 -4.57 8.36 7.87
CA LEU A 147 -4.81 7.67 6.60
C LEU A 147 -6.10 8.13 5.92
N ARG A 148 -7.15 8.45 6.67
CA ARG A 148 -8.38 9.05 6.11
C ARG A 148 -8.11 10.43 5.53
N GLY A 149 -7.38 11.28 6.24
CA GLY A 149 -6.96 12.59 5.75
C GLY A 149 -6.14 12.49 4.45
N VAL A 150 -5.19 11.55 4.39
CA VAL A 150 -4.40 11.26 3.18
C VAL A 150 -5.29 10.77 2.04
N ALA A 151 -6.24 9.87 2.31
CA ALA A 151 -7.16 9.39 1.28
C ALA A 151 -8.01 10.53 0.68
N HIS A 152 -8.50 11.46 1.50
CA HIS A 152 -9.20 12.66 1.04
C HIS A 152 -8.26 13.58 0.23
N LEU A 153 -7.02 13.80 0.69
CA LEU A 153 -6.03 14.59 -0.03
C LEU A 153 -5.75 14.00 -1.42
N ASN A 154 -5.59 12.68 -1.50
CA ASN A 154 -5.36 11.95 -2.74
C ASN A 154 -6.53 12.08 -3.73
N ARG A 155 -7.75 12.31 -3.23
CA ARG A 155 -8.96 12.60 -4.02
C ARG A 155 -9.18 14.09 -4.32
N ALA A 156 -8.28 14.97 -3.87
CA ALA A 156 -8.46 16.43 -3.90
C ALA A 156 -9.68 16.93 -3.09
N GLU A 157 -10.10 16.19 -2.07
CA GLU A 157 -11.18 16.50 -1.15
C GLU A 157 -10.65 17.30 0.06
N TYR A 158 -10.10 18.49 -0.20
CA TYR A 158 -9.31 19.24 0.79
C TYR A 158 -10.06 19.60 2.09
N ARG A 159 -11.38 19.80 2.02
CA ARG A 159 -12.17 20.13 3.21
C ARG A 159 -12.26 18.92 4.15
N GLN A 160 -12.62 17.77 3.60
CA GLN A 160 -12.70 16.51 4.33
C GLN A 160 -11.33 16.08 4.85
N ALA A 161 -10.26 16.31 4.07
CA ALA A 161 -8.88 16.03 4.50
C ALA A 161 -8.48 16.80 5.77
N ARG A 162 -8.97 18.03 5.95
CA ARG A 162 -8.67 18.87 7.11
C ARG A 162 -9.50 18.50 8.36
N GLU A 163 -10.65 17.87 8.17
CA GLU A 163 -11.60 17.51 9.22
C GLU A 163 -11.44 16.06 9.74
N ALA A 164 -10.67 15.24 9.01
CA ALA A 164 -10.38 13.84 9.32
C ALA A 164 -9.43 13.68 10.51
#